data_AF-A0A383DUW1-F1
#
_entry.id   AF-A0A383DUW1-F1
#
_cell.length_a   1.000
_cell.length_b   1.000
_cell.length_c   1.000
_cell.angle_alpha   90.00
_cell.angle_beta   90.00
_cell.angle_gamma   90.00
#
_symmetry.space_group_name_H-M   'P 1'
#
loop_
_entity.id
_entity.type
_entity.pdbx_description
1 polymer ?
#
loop_
_entity_poly.entity_id
_entity_poly.type
_entity_poly.pdbx_seq_one_letter_code
_entity_poly.pdbx_strand_id
1 'polypeptide(L)'
;MKRTLTVVGVTLLLLTGLVQGQRLSNPRVPLFTPVDITADIDGLPESERAALARILKAAKIMDGLFLEQVWTGNPSLLLQLQDTQNQVDRDVLDFFLINKGPWSRLEENRPFVA
;
A
#
# COMPACT_ATOMS: atom_id res chain seq x y z
N MET A 1 3.42 2.85 60.45
CA MET A 1 3.19 4.16 59.80
C MET A 1 4.23 4.35 58.68
N LYS A 2 3.78 4.70 57.46
CA LYS A 2 4.53 5.21 56.28
C LYS A 2 5.43 4.16 55.57
N ARG A 3 5.03 3.44 54.51
CA ARG A 3 4.68 3.78 53.10
C ARG A 3 5.78 4.54 52.32
N THR A 4 6.55 3.81 51.49
CA THR A 4 7.37 4.32 50.36
C THR A 4 7.35 3.26 49.24
N LEU A 5 6.32 3.24 48.40
CA LEU A 5 6.30 3.68 46.99
C LEU A 5 7.28 2.94 46.05
N THR A 6 6.87 1.72 45.67
CA THR A 6 7.32 0.99 44.47
C THR A 6 6.61 1.55 43.23
N VAL A 7 7.13 2.62 42.59
CA VAL A 7 6.51 3.19 41.37
C VAL A 7 7.52 3.47 40.24
N VAL A 8 8.76 3.00 40.33
CA VAL A 8 9.75 3.21 39.26
C VAL A 8 9.79 2.08 38.22
N GLY A 9 9.25 0.89 38.54
CA GLY A 9 9.38 -0.28 37.67
C GLY A 9 8.35 -0.43 36.54
N VAL A 10 7.17 0.21 36.65
CA VAL A 10 6.05 -0.05 35.72
C VAL A 10 6.02 0.94 34.55
N THR A 11 6.52 2.16 34.72
CA THR A 11 6.46 3.19 33.67
C THR A 11 7.48 2.96 32.56
N LEU A 12 8.62 2.32 32.84
CA LEU A 12 9.66 2.04 31.82
C LEU A 12 9.30 0.86 30.91
N LEU A 13 8.38 -0.02 31.33
CA LEU A 13 7.93 -1.16 30.52
C LEU A 13 6.83 -0.83 29.52
N LEU A 14 6.17 0.33 29.65
CA LEU A 14 5.11 0.76 28.73
C LEU A 14 5.62 1.51 27.49
N LEU A 15 6.86 1.97 27.50
CA LEU A 15 7.46 2.71 26.39
C LEU A 15 8.23 1.84 25.37
N THR A 16 8.61 0.62 25.74
CA THR A 16 9.27 -0.31 24.80
C THR A 16 8.30 -1.11 23.93
N GLY A 17 7.00 -1.15 24.30
CA GLY A 17 5.98 -1.92 23.57
C GLY A 17 5.37 -1.23 22.35
N LEU A 18 5.55 0.08 22.18
CA LEU A 18 4.98 0.85 21.06
C LEU A 18 5.91 0.97 19.84
N VAL A 19 7.12 0.42 19.91
CA VAL A 19 8.14 0.49 18.83
C VAL A 19 8.47 -0.90 18.25
N GLN A 20 7.61 -1.89 18.48
CA GLN A 20 7.61 -3.09 17.65
C GLN A 20 6.62 -2.86 16.52
N GLY A 21 7.07 -2.13 15.49
CA GLY A 21 6.49 -2.22 14.16
C GLY A 21 6.32 -3.71 13.87
N GLN A 22 5.07 -4.15 13.85
CA GLN A 22 4.74 -5.54 13.67
C GLN A 22 5.30 -5.93 12.30
N ARG A 23 6.44 -6.62 12.30
CA ARG A 23 6.96 -7.31 11.12
C ARG A 23 5.77 -8.02 10.52
N LEU A 24 5.50 -7.70 9.26
CA LEU A 24 4.42 -8.28 8.47
C LEU A 24 4.34 -9.77 8.78
N SER A 25 3.14 -10.23 9.12
CA SER A 25 2.80 -11.65 9.23
C SER A 25 2.99 -12.27 7.86
N ASN A 26 4.25 -12.52 7.51
CA ASN A 26 4.75 -12.99 6.22
C ASN A 26 4.38 -12.06 5.03
N PRO A 27 5.29 -11.19 4.53
CA PRO A 27 5.02 -10.36 3.34
C PRO A 27 4.81 -11.16 2.03
N ARG A 28 4.60 -12.48 2.10
CA ARG A 28 4.78 -13.42 0.97
C ARG A 28 3.73 -14.51 0.85
N VAL A 29 2.61 -14.42 1.56
CA VAL A 29 1.41 -15.14 1.09
C VAL A 29 0.76 -14.20 0.06
N PRO A 30 0.60 -14.59 -1.20
CA PRO A 30 -0.03 -13.72 -2.18
C PRO A 30 -1.50 -13.56 -1.77
N LEU A 31 -1.81 -12.47 -1.04
CA LEU A 31 -3.17 -12.06 -0.72
C LEU A 31 -3.98 -11.79 -2.00
N PHE A 32 -3.27 -11.48 -3.08
CA PHE A 32 -3.80 -11.27 -4.41
C PHE A 32 -3.14 -12.28 -5.35
N THR A 33 -3.94 -13.18 -5.93
CA THR A 33 -3.49 -14.06 -7.01
C THR A 33 -3.60 -13.29 -8.33
N PRO A 34 -2.53 -13.16 -9.13
CA PRO A 34 -2.61 -12.53 -10.44
C PRO A 34 -3.60 -13.28 -11.34
N VAL A 35 -4.48 -12.53 -12.00
CA VAL A 35 -5.43 -13.05 -12.98
C VAL A 35 -5.38 -12.15 -14.20
N ASP A 36 -5.26 -12.75 -15.37
CA ASP A 36 -5.29 -12.01 -16.63
C ASP A 36 -6.72 -11.55 -16.92
N ILE A 37 -6.92 -10.24 -16.98
CA ILE A 37 -8.19 -9.63 -17.37
C ILE A 37 -8.12 -9.30 -18.86
N THR A 38 -8.81 -10.11 -19.68
CA THR A 38 -8.86 -9.93 -21.14
C THR A 38 -10.26 -9.59 -21.61
N ALA A 39 -10.36 -9.05 -22.82
CA ALA A 39 -11.62 -8.78 -23.50
C ALA A 39 -11.42 -8.97 -25.01
N ASP A 40 -12.38 -9.62 -25.67
CA ASP A 40 -12.43 -9.67 -27.12
C ASP A 40 -12.89 -8.30 -27.66
N ILE A 41 -12.06 -7.71 -28.53
CA ILE A 41 -12.30 -6.41 -29.15
C ILE A 41 -12.25 -6.47 -30.68
N ASP A 42 -12.23 -7.67 -31.26
CA ASP A 42 -12.10 -7.86 -32.71
C ASP A 42 -13.30 -7.26 -33.46
N GLY A 43 -14.48 -7.29 -32.84
CA GLY A 43 -15.71 -6.71 -33.37
C GLY A 43 -15.79 -5.18 -33.34
N LEU A 44 -14.84 -4.48 -32.70
CA LEU A 44 -14.88 -3.02 -32.64
C LEU A 44 -14.46 -2.40 -33.97
N PRO A 45 -15.17 -1.37 -34.48
CA PRO A 45 -14.64 -0.53 -35.55
C PRO A 45 -13.36 0.21 -35.11
N GLU A 46 -12.57 0.65 -36.08
CA GLU A 46 -11.33 1.38 -35.78
C GLU A 46 -11.56 2.68 -35.00
N SER A 47 -12.67 3.37 -35.27
CA SER A 47 -13.07 4.56 -34.51
C SER A 47 -13.30 4.26 -33.02
N GLU A 48 -13.90 3.12 -32.70
CA GLU A 48 -14.19 2.71 -31.32
C GLU A 48 -12.91 2.26 -30.60
N ARG A 49 -12.00 1.56 -31.28
CA ARG A 49 -10.67 1.27 -30.72
C ARG A 49 -9.90 2.54 -30.40
N ALA A 50 -9.95 3.53 -31.28
CA ALA A 50 -9.33 4.82 -31.04
C ALA A 50 -9.96 5.57 -29.85
N ALA A 51 -11.29 5.52 -29.72
CA ALA A 51 -12.01 6.10 -28.58
C ALA A 51 -11.66 5.38 -27.27
N LEU A 52 -11.65 4.04 -27.26
CA LEU A 52 -11.28 3.23 -26.11
C LEU A 52 -9.87 3.58 -25.61
N ALA A 53 -8.90 3.76 -26.52
CA ALA A 53 -7.56 4.20 -26.15
C ALA A 53 -7.54 5.55 -25.42
N ARG A 54 -8.45 6.48 -25.75
CA ARG A 54 -8.59 7.76 -25.04
C ARG A 54 -9.26 7.59 -23.67
N ILE A 55 -10.28 6.74 -23.59
CA ILE A 55 -10.95 6.41 -22.32
C ILE A 55 -9.95 5.78 -21.35
N LEU A 56 -9.13 4.84 -21.80
CA LEU A 56 -8.09 4.21 -20.95
C LEU A 56 -7.04 5.22 -20.48
N LYS A 57 -6.66 6.19 -21.33
CA LYS A 57 -5.77 7.28 -20.91
C LYS A 57 -6.41 8.15 -19.82
N ALA A 58 -7.69 8.46 -19.94
CA ALA A 58 -8.41 9.20 -18.91
C ALA A 58 -8.55 8.38 -17.61
N ALA A 59 -8.85 7.09 -17.71
CA ALA A 59 -8.95 6.20 -16.56
C ALA A 59 -7.63 6.14 -15.75
N LYS A 60 -6.47 6.11 -16.43
CA LYS A 60 -5.16 6.16 -15.76
C LYS A 60 -4.91 7.44 -14.95
N ILE A 61 -5.54 8.56 -15.30
CA ILE A 61 -5.44 9.80 -14.51
C ILE A 61 -6.14 9.61 -13.15
N MET A 62 -7.24 8.83 -13.13
CA MET A 62 -7.99 8.56 -11.91
C MET A 62 -7.16 7.79 -10.87
N ASP A 63 -6.22 6.94 -11.30
CA ASP A 63 -5.31 6.25 -10.38
C ASP A 63 -4.49 7.23 -9.55
N GLY A 64 -3.94 8.28 -10.19
CA GLY A 64 -3.16 9.32 -9.51
C GLY A 64 -4.02 10.19 -8.58
N LEU A 65 -5.20 10.62 -9.06
CA LEU A 65 -6.13 11.41 -8.24
C LEU A 65 -6.58 10.65 -6.99
N PHE A 66 -6.97 9.38 -7.15
CA PHE A 66 -7.38 8.59 -6.00
C PHE A 66 -6.23 8.32 -5.04
N LEU A 67 -5.02 8.09 -5.55
CA LEU A 67 -3.83 7.92 -4.73
C LEU A 67 -3.58 9.13 -3.83
N GLU A 68 -3.70 10.35 -4.36
CA GLU A 68 -3.58 11.60 -3.58
C GLU A 68 -4.71 11.80 -2.57
N GLN A 69 -5.94 11.43 -2.94
CA GLN A 69 -7.11 11.54 -2.07
C GLN A 69 -7.03 10.61 -0.86
N VAL A 70 -6.45 9.42 -1.01
CA VAL A 70 -6.27 8.48 0.10
C VAL A 70 -5.34 9.06 1.16
N TRP A 71 -4.19 9.61 0.75
CA TRP A 71 -3.24 10.24 1.66
C TRP A 71 -2.30 11.17 0.91
N THR A 72 -2.11 12.38 1.46
CA THR A 72 -1.22 13.40 0.88
C THR A 72 0.25 12.99 0.83
N GLY A 73 0.67 11.99 1.62
CA GLY A 73 2.02 11.44 1.59
C GLY A 73 2.26 10.38 0.50
N ASN A 74 1.19 9.86 -0.12
CA ASN A 74 1.32 8.79 -1.12
C ASN A 74 2.20 9.18 -2.34
N PRO A 75 2.09 10.39 -2.93
CA PRO A 75 2.95 10.74 -4.07
C PRO A 75 4.44 10.73 -3.73
N SER A 76 4.82 11.27 -2.57
CA SER A 76 6.22 11.27 -2.13
C SER A 76 6.71 9.85 -1.84
N LEU A 77 5.89 9.03 -1.18
CA LEU A 77 6.25 7.64 -0.90
C LEU A 77 6.36 6.80 -2.18
N LEU A 78 5.48 7.01 -3.16
CA LEU A 78 5.55 6.33 -4.46
C LEU A 78 6.90 6.60 -5.15
N LEU A 79 7.37 7.85 -5.16
CA LEU A 79 8.67 8.19 -5.75
C LEU A 79 9.81 7.47 -5.01
N GLN A 80 9.77 7.41 -3.68
CA GLN A 80 10.77 6.69 -2.89
C GLN A 80 10.79 5.19 -3.19
N LEU A 81 9.61 4.57 -3.33
CA LEU A 81 9.48 3.15 -3.65
C LEU A 81 9.89 2.83 -5.10
N GLN A 82 9.75 3.77 -6.03
CA GLN A 82 10.15 3.60 -7.44
C GLN A 82 11.66 3.58 -7.65
N ASP A 83 12.44 4.21 -6.78
CA ASP A 83 13.90 4.31 -6.91
C ASP A 83 14.66 3.02 -6.50
N THR A 84 13.95 1.98 -6.07
CA THR A 84 14.57 0.73 -5.60
C THR A 84 14.98 -0.24 -6.73
N GLN A 85 16.03 -1.03 -6.47
CA GLN A 85 16.53 -2.06 -7.40
C GLN A 85 16.40 -3.49 -6.86
N ASN A 86 16.07 -3.68 -5.57
CA ASN A 86 15.97 -5.01 -4.99
C ASN A 86 14.54 -5.59 -5.13
N GLN A 87 14.41 -6.91 -5.10
CA GLN A 87 13.11 -7.58 -5.32
C GLN A 87 12.11 -7.32 -4.19
N VAL A 88 12.59 -7.21 -2.96
CA VAL A 88 11.72 -7.01 -1.78
C VAL A 88 10.98 -5.69 -1.88
N ASP A 89 11.67 -4.63 -2.27
CA ASP A 89 11.06 -3.31 -2.38
C ASP A 89 10.16 -3.20 -3.62
N ARG A 90 10.41 -3.99 -4.68
CA ARG A 90 9.45 -4.14 -5.80
C ARG A 90 8.15 -4.77 -5.33
N ASP A 91 8.23 -5.83 -4.52
CA ASP A 91 7.03 -6.47 -3.96
C ASP A 91 6.25 -5.49 -3.05
N VAL A 92 6.97 -4.62 -2.31
CA VAL A 92 6.36 -3.53 -1.52
C VAL A 92 5.70 -2.48 -2.42
N LEU A 93 6.35 -2.09 -3.52
CA LEU A 93 5.78 -1.16 -4.50
C LEU A 93 4.49 -1.74 -5.12
N ASP A 94 4.50 -3.00 -5.52
CA ASP A 94 3.32 -3.66 -6.08
C ASP A 94 2.17 -3.71 -5.06
N PHE A 95 2.49 -4.07 -3.80
CA PHE A 95 1.50 -4.09 -2.73
C PHE A 95 0.96 -2.69 -2.40
N PHE A 96 1.81 -1.66 -2.44
CA PHE A 96 1.43 -0.25 -2.33
C PHE A 96 0.47 0.18 -3.44
N LEU A 97 0.74 -0.21 -4.69
CA LEU A 97 -0.10 0.14 -5.84
C LEU A 97 -1.47 -0.56 -5.80
N ILE A 98 -1.53 -1.81 -5.34
CA ILE A 98 -2.79 -2.55 -5.15
C ILE A 98 -3.64 -1.89 -4.06
N ASN A 99 -3.02 -1.58 -2.90
CA ASN A 99 -3.73 -1.00 -1.76
C ASN A 99 -3.93 0.52 -1.85
N LYS A 100 -3.34 1.19 -2.85
CA LYS A 100 -3.34 2.64 -3.04
C LYS A 100 -2.87 3.40 -1.79
N GLY A 101 -1.81 2.90 -1.15
CA GLY A 101 -1.23 3.47 0.07
C GLY A 101 -0.46 2.44 0.91
N PRO A 102 0.24 2.88 1.98
CA PRO A 102 1.10 2.01 2.80
C PRO A 102 0.34 1.12 3.80
N TRP A 103 -0.96 0.89 3.60
CA TRP A 103 -1.82 0.14 4.52
C TRP A 103 -2.52 -1.02 3.82
N SER A 104 -2.50 -2.21 4.44
CA SER A 104 -3.15 -3.40 3.94
C SER A 104 -4.67 -3.27 4.08
N ARG A 105 -5.39 -3.18 2.95
CA ARG A 105 -6.86 -3.06 2.95
C ARG A 105 -7.58 -4.33 3.42
N LEU A 106 -6.90 -5.47 3.35
CA LEU A 106 -7.41 -6.77 3.81
C LEU A 106 -7.11 -7.04 5.29
N GLU A 107 -6.19 -6.29 5.90
CA GLU A 107 -5.78 -6.45 7.29
C GLU A 107 -6.03 -5.16 8.08
N GLU A 108 -7.29 -4.67 8.04
CA GLU A 108 -7.75 -3.53 8.86
C GLU A 108 -6.89 -2.26 8.74
N ASN A 109 -6.36 -1.99 7.54
CA ASN A 109 -5.43 -0.88 7.29
C ASN A 109 -4.15 -0.94 8.14
N ARG A 110 -3.66 -2.14 8.45
CA ARG A 110 -2.34 -2.32 9.07
C ARG A 110 -1.26 -1.72 8.17
N PRO A 111 -0.38 -0.84 8.70
CA PRO A 111 0.72 -0.29 7.92
C PRO A 111 1.75 -1.37 7.57
N PHE A 112 2.25 -1.34 6.35
CA PHE A 112 3.32 -2.25 5.87
C PHE A 112 4.56 -1.52 5.36
N VAL A 113 4.51 -0.20 5.28
CA VAL A 113 5.66 0.68 5.08
C VAL A 113 5.79 1.55 6.33
N ALA A 114 7.03 1.78 6.77
CA ALA A 114 7.36 2.58 7.96
C ALA A 114 7.56 4.06 7.61
#